data_AF-A0A2N1P7W9-F1
#
_entry.id   AF-A0A2N1P7W9-F1
#
_cell.length_a   1.000
_cell.length_b   1.000
_cell.length_c   1.000
_cell.angle_alpha   90.00
_cell.angle_beta   90.00
_cell.angle_gamma   90.00
#
_symmetry.space_group_name_H-M   'P 1'
#
loop_
_entity.id
_entity.type
_entity.pdbx_description
1 polymer ?
#
loop_
_entity_poly.entity_id
_entity_poly.type
_entity_poly.pdbx_seq_one_letter_code
_entity_poly.pdbx_strand_id
1 'polypeptide(L)'
;MNNDKIPFHFVCTHDEAADLIKRFDRYWVSNCGCRESRGSICQKSRLDLCLMFRGDIPASGASMHEICFTDVSNILKEASSKHLVARPFRNEIDRKTIEGICFCCDDCCGYFTKPEEQCDKGALIEKTNYDICQHCGNCVEVCYFRARAIDSGELQIIRDNCYGCGLCVDLCPEEAIEMISTR
;
A
#
# COMPACT_ATOMS: atom_id res chain seq x y z
N MET A 1 22.68 -7.98 -19.28
CA MET A 1 23.11 -8.52 -17.97
C MET A 1 22.08 -8.07 -16.96
N ASN A 2 21.08 -8.93 -16.69
CA ASN A 2 19.95 -8.64 -15.81
C ASN A 2 20.48 -8.39 -14.40
N ASN A 3 20.52 -7.12 -14.02
CA ASN A 3 20.71 -6.76 -12.63
C ASN A 3 19.29 -6.72 -12.06
N ASP A 4 18.75 -7.90 -11.74
CA ASP A 4 17.45 -8.08 -11.05
C ASP A 4 17.58 -7.50 -9.64
N LYS A 5 17.66 -6.16 -9.57
CA LYS A 5 17.68 -5.45 -8.30
C LYS A 5 16.26 -5.52 -7.76
N ILE A 6 16.12 -6.24 -6.64
CA ILE A 6 14.91 -6.25 -5.84
C ILE A 6 14.44 -4.79 -5.67
N PRO A 7 13.21 -4.45 -6.09
CA PRO A 7 12.65 -3.11 -5.95
C PRO A 7 12.75 -2.58 -4.52
N PHE A 8 12.81 -1.25 -4.40
CA PHE A 8 12.84 -0.57 -3.10
C PHE A 8 11.56 -0.82 -2.30
N HIS A 9 10.42 -0.83 -2.99
CA HIS A 9 9.10 -1.03 -2.39
C HIS A 9 8.51 -2.38 -2.76
N PHE A 10 7.62 -2.87 -1.91
CA PHE A 10 6.66 -3.93 -2.24
C PHE A 10 5.28 -3.58 -1.69
N VAL A 11 4.25 -4.28 -2.15
CA VAL A 11 2.87 -4.14 -1.65
C VAL A 11 2.58 -5.22 -0.60
N CYS A 12 1.82 -4.87 0.42
CA CYS A 12 1.24 -5.83 1.36
C CYS A 12 -0.19 -5.40 1.74
N THR A 13 -0.93 -6.27 2.43
CA THR A 13 -2.22 -5.90 3.03
C THR A 13 -2.02 -4.99 4.26
N HIS A 14 -3.09 -4.38 4.75
CA HIS A 14 -3.06 -3.62 6.01
C HIS A 14 -2.79 -4.52 7.22
N ASP A 15 -3.27 -5.76 7.20
CA ASP A 15 -2.97 -6.74 8.25
C ASP A 15 -1.49 -7.13 8.26
N GLU A 16 -0.92 -7.43 7.08
CA GLU A 16 0.52 -7.71 6.95
C GLU A 16 1.37 -6.50 7.38
N ALA A 17 0.92 -5.28 7.07
CA ALA A 17 1.57 -4.06 7.52
C ALA A 17 1.51 -3.90 9.05
N ALA A 18 0.35 -4.13 9.66
CA ALA A 18 0.18 -4.06 11.10
C ALA A 18 1.06 -5.09 11.83
N ASP A 19 1.14 -6.33 11.32
CA ASP A 19 1.98 -7.37 11.89
C ASP A 19 3.47 -7.09 11.71
N LEU A 20 3.86 -6.53 10.56
CA LEU A 20 5.23 -6.07 10.32
C LEU A 20 5.64 -4.97 11.31
N ILE A 21 4.79 -3.97 11.55
CA ILE A 21 5.06 -2.85 12.45
C ILE A 21 5.30 -3.33 13.89
N LYS A 22 4.52 -4.33 14.36
CA LYS A 22 4.65 -4.90 15.71
C LYS A 22 6.01 -5.56 15.99
N ARG A 23 6.84 -5.78 14.96
CA ARG A 23 8.19 -6.35 15.10
C ARG A 23 9.25 -5.33 15.51
N PHE A 24 8.87 -4.05 15.61
CA PHE A 24 9.76 -2.94 15.96
C PHE A 24 9.24 -2.27 17.23
N ASP A 25 10.15 -1.62 17.98
CA ASP A 25 9.82 -1.00 19.27
C ASP A 25 9.88 0.55 19.23
N ARG A 26 10.35 1.13 18.13
CA ARG A 26 10.48 2.59 17.94
C ARG A 26 10.04 2.99 16.53
N TYR A 27 9.43 4.16 16.43
CA TYR A 27 8.79 4.62 15.21
C TYR A 27 9.04 6.10 14.97
N TRP A 28 9.23 6.46 13.71
CA TRP A 28 9.31 7.84 13.26
C TRP A 28 8.30 8.06 12.15
N VAL A 29 7.84 9.30 12.04
CA VAL A 29 7.03 9.72 10.90
C VAL A 29 7.65 10.96 10.28
N SER A 30 7.62 11.02 8.95
CA SER A 30 7.87 12.24 8.20
C SER A 30 6.67 12.56 7.32
N ASN A 31 6.68 13.76 6.73
CA ASN A 31 5.85 14.03 5.57
C ASN A 31 6.15 13.01 4.47
N CYS A 32 5.10 12.62 3.73
CA CYS A 32 5.23 11.82 2.53
C CYS A 32 5.85 12.69 1.43
N GLY A 33 7.11 12.41 1.07
CA GLY A 33 7.84 13.17 0.06
C GLY A 33 7.10 13.31 -1.26
N CYS A 34 6.38 12.26 -1.68
CA CYS A 34 5.58 12.28 -2.91
C CYS A 34 4.39 13.26 -2.84
N ARG A 35 3.72 13.37 -1.69
CA ARG A 35 2.61 14.34 -1.51
C ARG A 35 3.13 15.76 -1.36
N GLU A 36 4.21 15.90 -0.59
CA GLU A 36 4.86 17.19 -0.35
C GLU A 36 5.44 17.79 -1.63
N SER A 37 6.10 16.99 -2.48
CA SER A 37 6.66 17.44 -3.77
C SER A 37 5.59 17.95 -4.74
N ARG A 38 4.32 17.59 -4.54
CA ARG A 38 3.18 18.07 -5.33
C ARG A 38 2.49 19.27 -4.71
N GLY A 39 3.13 19.95 -3.76
CA GLY A 39 2.59 21.12 -3.07
C GLY A 39 1.47 20.79 -2.09
N SER A 40 1.44 19.55 -1.56
CA SER A 40 0.45 19.13 -0.56
C SER A 40 -1.00 19.24 -1.01
N ILE A 41 -1.25 19.16 -2.32
CA ILE A 41 -2.58 19.28 -2.92
C ILE A 41 -3.44 18.03 -2.67
N CYS A 42 -2.81 16.90 -2.34
CA CYS A 42 -3.50 15.63 -2.05
C CYS A 42 -4.56 15.82 -0.94
N GLN A 43 -5.84 15.70 -1.31
CA GLN A 43 -6.96 15.79 -0.36
C GLN A 43 -7.37 14.42 0.19
N LYS A 44 -6.76 13.32 -0.28
CA LYS A 44 -7.16 11.96 0.12
C LYS A 44 -6.77 11.61 1.56
N SER A 45 -5.67 12.14 2.07
CA SER A 45 -5.16 11.83 3.42
C SER A 45 -4.10 12.85 3.86
N ARG A 46 -3.70 12.80 5.14
CA ARG A 46 -2.68 13.66 5.79
C ARG A 46 -1.32 13.71 5.06
N LEU A 47 -0.37 14.53 5.52
CA LEU A 47 0.99 14.55 4.95
C LEU A 47 1.97 13.67 5.72
N ASP A 48 1.86 13.68 7.03
CA ASP A 48 2.70 12.98 8.00
C ASP A 48 2.26 11.52 8.20
N LEU A 49 2.55 10.68 7.21
CA LEU A 49 2.23 9.24 7.22
C LEU A 49 3.35 8.37 6.65
N CYS A 50 4.52 8.93 6.34
CA CYS A 50 5.67 8.12 5.95
C CYS A 50 6.26 7.50 7.21
N LEU A 51 5.85 6.27 7.53
CA LEU A 51 6.26 5.56 8.73
C LEU A 51 7.64 4.95 8.55
N MET A 52 8.51 5.12 9.54
CA MET A 52 9.89 4.67 9.54
C MET A 52 10.18 3.93 10.85
N PHE A 53 10.99 2.88 10.78
CA PHE A 53 11.38 2.08 11.95
C PHE A 53 12.73 2.47 12.53
N ARG A 54 13.38 3.48 11.94
CA ARG A 54 14.69 3.99 12.31
C ARG A 54 14.73 5.50 12.17
N GLY A 55 15.42 6.15 13.11
CA GLY A 55 15.62 7.61 13.14
C GLY A 55 16.87 8.10 12.42
N ASP A 56 17.76 7.18 12.02
CA ASP A 56 19.09 7.47 11.47
C ASP A 56 19.16 7.29 9.94
N ILE A 57 18.01 7.16 9.29
CA ILE A 57 17.88 7.05 7.83
C ILE A 57 17.25 8.33 7.26
N PRO A 58 17.57 8.72 6.02
CA PRO A 58 16.97 9.89 5.40
C PRO A 58 15.46 9.70 5.21
N ALA A 59 14.68 10.71 5.61
CA ALA A 59 13.26 10.76 5.34
C ALA A 59 12.97 11.17 3.89
N SER A 60 11.84 10.70 3.35
CA SER A 60 11.41 11.10 2.00
C SER A 60 10.86 12.54 1.93
N GLY A 61 10.40 13.08 3.06
CA GLY A 61 9.85 14.43 3.19
C GLY A 61 10.26 15.10 4.50
N ALA A 62 9.76 16.31 4.72
CA ALA A 62 10.10 17.13 5.88
C ALA A 62 9.52 16.61 7.20
N SER A 63 9.87 17.31 8.29
CA SER A 63 9.26 17.15 9.63
C SER A 63 9.38 15.75 10.24
N MET A 64 10.51 15.07 10.03
CA MET A 64 10.77 13.78 10.66
C MET A 64 10.86 13.92 12.19
N HIS A 65 10.08 13.13 12.91
CA HIS A 65 10.11 13.07 14.38
C HIS A 65 9.68 11.69 14.89
N GLU A 66 10.08 11.35 16.12
CA GLU A 66 9.70 10.10 16.78
C GLU A 66 8.25 10.16 17.25
N ILE A 67 7.51 9.06 17.13
CA ILE A 67 6.11 8.93 17.51
C ILE A 67 5.86 7.67 18.34
N CYS A 68 4.76 7.64 19.07
CA CYS A 68 4.38 6.46 19.86
C CYS A 68 3.51 5.48 19.05
N PHE A 69 3.34 4.26 19.54
CA PHE A 69 2.52 3.25 18.85
C PHE A 69 1.05 3.66 18.66
N THR A 70 0.52 4.52 19.53
CA THR A 70 -0.83 5.09 19.37
C THR A 70 -0.93 5.93 18.09
N ASP A 71 0.08 6.74 17.79
CA ASP A 71 0.12 7.53 16.55
C ASP A 71 0.22 6.63 15.32
N VAL A 72 1.06 5.59 15.39
CA VAL A 72 1.16 4.56 14.34
C VAL A 72 -0.18 3.89 14.08
N SER A 73 -0.89 3.52 15.16
CA SER A 73 -2.22 2.92 15.06
C SER A 73 -3.23 3.86 14.42
N ASN A 74 -3.13 5.17 14.66
CA ASN A 74 -3.98 6.16 14.02
C ASN A 74 -3.67 6.30 12.52
N ILE A 75 -2.40 6.22 12.13
CA ILE A 75 -2.00 6.20 10.71
C ILE A 75 -2.56 4.96 10.01
N LEU A 76 -2.47 3.77 10.63
CA LEU A 76 -3.03 2.54 10.07
C LEU A 76 -4.56 2.62 9.88
N LYS A 77 -5.28 3.14 10.89
CA LYS A 77 -6.74 3.35 10.80
C LYS A 77 -7.10 4.31 9.67
N GLU A 78 -6.38 5.43 9.55
CA GLU A 78 -6.59 6.36 8.45
C GLU A 78 -6.33 5.69 7.10
N ALA A 79 -5.21 4.97 6.97
CA ALA A 79 -4.85 4.27 5.74
C ALA A 79 -5.93 3.27 5.29
N SER A 80 -6.51 2.51 6.22
CA SER A 80 -7.65 1.63 5.95
C SER A 80 -8.89 2.43 5.52
N SER A 81 -9.31 3.41 6.33
CA SER A 81 -10.51 4.23 6.05
C SER A 81 -10.44 5.05 4.75
N LYS A 82 -9.22 5.38 4.29
CA LYS A 82 -8.96 6.16 3.08
C LYS A 82 -8.48 5.29 1.91
N HIS A 83 -8.48 3.97 2.08
CA HIS A 83 -8.09 2.98 1.08
C HIS A 83 -6.69 3.24 0.49
N LEU A 84 -5.72 3.57 1.34
CA LEU A 84 -4.33 3.79 0.93
C LEU A 84 -3.61 2.45 0.81
N VAL A 85 -2.84 2.24 -0.26
CA VAL A 85 -2.05 1.02 -0.43
C VAL A 85 -0.86 1.04 0.54
N ALA A 86 -0.75 0.04 1.42
CA ALA A 86 0.45 -0.15 2.24
C ALA A 86 1.61 -0.65 1.38
N ARG A 87 2.70 0.10 1.41
CA ARG A 87 3.91 -0.17 0.65
C ARG A 87 5.14 -0.08 1.53
N PRO A 88 5.55 -1.20 2.16
CA PRO A 88 6.81 -1.23 2.86
C PRO A 88 7.99 -0.92 1.93
N PHE A 89 9.00 -0.25 2.46
CA PHE A 89 10.24 0.03 1.74
C PHE A 89 11.44 -0.61 2.44
N ARG A 90 12.41 -1.00 1.62
CA ARG A 90 13.60 -1.75 2.01
C ARG A 90 14.82 -0.85 2.05
N ASN A 91 15.87 -1.18 2.78
CA ASN A 91 17.11 -0.42 2.78
C ASN A 91 17.66 -0.25 1.35
N GLU A 92 18.16 0.96 1.05
CA GLU A 92 18.62 1.32 -0.30
C GLU A 92 19.80 0.49 -0.81
N ILE A 93 20.63 -0.01 0.11
CA ILE A 93 21.86 -0.76 -0.18
C ILE A 93 21.56 -2.25 -0.28
N ASP A 94 21.01 -2.85 0.77
CA ASP A 94 20.84 -4.31 0.85
C ASP A 94 19.57 -4.84 0.17
N ARG A 95 18.56 -3.96 -0.07
CA ARG A 95 17.24 -4.29 -0.64
C ARG A 95 16.52 -5.47 0.04
N LYS A 96 16.78 -5.69 1.32
CA LYS A 96 16.24 -6.80 2.14
C LYS A 96 15.69 -6.33 3.48
N THR A 97 16.43 -5.46 4.16
CA THR A 97 16.05 -4.92 5.46
C THR A 97 14.86 -3.99 5.29
N ILE A 98 13.78 -4.20 6.02
CA ILE A 98 12.61 -3.30 5.94
C ILE A 98 12.84 -2.11 6.86
N GLU A 99 12.70 -0.90 6.33
CA GLU A 99 13.02 0.34 7.05
C GLU A 99 11.80 1.21 7.36
N GLY A 100 10.65 0.91 6.74
CA GLY A 100 9.41 1.60 7.02
C GLY A 100 8.29 1.22 6.06
N ILE A 101 7.19 1.96 6.13
CA ILE A 101 5.98 1.75 5.33
C ILE A 101 5.45 3.10 4.85
N CYS A 102 5.21 3.18 3.54
CA CYS A 102 4.44 4.26 2.93
C CYS A 102 2.97 3.84 2.78
N PHE A 103 2.02 4.76 3.00
CA PHE A 103 0.61 4.52 2.68
C PHE A 103 0.20 5.38 1.47
N CYS A 104 0.18 4.76 0.30
CA CYS A 104 0.15 5.45 -0.97
C CYS A 104 -1.27 5.58 -1.53
N CYS A 105 -1.56 6.77 -2.05
CA CYS A 105 -2.69 7.02 -2.94
C CYS A 105 -2.26 6.89 -4.40
N ASP A 106 -3.21 6.57 -5.28
CA ASP A 106 -3.06 6.54 -6.74
C ASP A 106 -2.76 7.91 -7.37
N ASP A 107 -3.23 8.99 -6.74
CA ASP A 107 -3.21 10.33 -7.30
C ASP A 107 -1.87 11.07 -7.12
N CYS A 108 -1.04 10.69 -6.12
CA CYS A 108 0.17 11.44 -5.75
C CYS A 108 1.45 10.61 -5.63
N CYS A 109 1.36 9.29 -5.51
CA CYS A 109 2.57 8.48 -5.29
C CYS A 109 3.47 8.44 -6.53
N GLY A 110 4.79 8.50 -6.32
CA GLY A 110 5.81 8.34 -7.36
C GLY A 110 5.55 7.12 -8.25
N TYR A 111 5.24 5.97 -7.66
CA TYR A 111 4.93 4.74 -8.39
C TYR A 111 3.81 4.86 -9.43
N PHE A 112 2.72 5.54 -9.10
CA PHE A 112 1.59 5.69 -10.05
C PHE A 112 1.82 6.83 -11.05
N THR A 113 2.78 7.72 -10.78
CA THR A 113 3.01 8.94 -11.56
C THR A 113 4.29 8.91 -12.39
N LYS A 114 5.21 7.99 -12.09
CA LYS A 114 6.52 7.84 -12.73
C LYS A 114 6.70 6.41 -13.26
N PRO A 115 6.76 6.22 -14.59
CA PRO A 115 6.88 4.90 -15.20
C PRO A 115 8.11 4.09 -14.80
N GLU A 116 9.19 4.76 -14.36
CA GLU A 116 10.44 4.14 -13.95
C GLU A 116 10.42 3.54 -12.54
N GLU A 117 9.45 3.91 -11.70
CA GLU A 117 9.36 3.38 -10.34
C GLU A 117 8.80 1.96 -10.34
N GLN A 118 9.54 1.04 -9.74
CA GLN A 118 9.13 -0.35 -9.59
C GLN A 118 8.66 -0.65 -8.16
N CYS A 119 7.72 -1.58 -8.05
CA CYS A 119 7.21 -2.10 -6.79
C CYS A 119 6.98 -3.60 -6.97
N ASP A 120 7.41 -4.40 -6.01
CA ASP A 120 7.06 -5.82 -6.03
C ASP A 120 5.58 -6.02 -5.67
N LYS A 121 5.00 -7.08 -6.23
CA LYS A 121 3.73 -7.64 -5.75
C LYS A 121 3.91 -8.24 -4.35
N GLY A 122 2.84 -8.23 -3.57
CA GLY A 122 2.78 -8.89 -2.27
C GLY A 122 2.78 -10.42 -2.36
N ALA A 123 2.81 -11.07 -1.20
CA ALA A 123 2.77 -12.53 -1.11
C ALA A 123 1.38 -13.12 -1.37
N LEU A 124 0.35 -12.28 -1.27
CA LEU A 124 -1.05 -12.65 -1.40
C LEU A 124 -1.63 -12.20 -2.74
N ILE A 125 -2.65 -12.92 -3.21
CA ILE A 125 -3.49 -12.53 -4.33
C ILE A 125 -4.94 -12.61 -3.91
N GLU A 126 -5.78 -11.81 -4.55
CA GLU A 126 -7.22 -11.89 -4.33
C GLU A 126 -7.79 -13.20 -4.91
N LYS A 127 -8.81 -13.73 -4.24
CA LYS A 127 -9.71 -14.76 -4.77
C LYS A 127 -11.14 -14.31 -4.54
N THR A 128 -11.89 -14.16 -5.63
CA THR A 128 -13.31 -13.80 -5.58
C THR A 128 -14.19 -15.04 -5.76
N ASN A 129 -15.16 -15.22 -4.86
CA ASN A 129 -16.23 -16.20 -5.00
C ASN A 129 -17.38 -15.61 -5.84
N TYR A 130 -17.51 -16.09 -7.07
CA TYR A 130 -18.52 -15.62 -8.02
C TYR A 130 -19.95 -16.05 -7.66
N ASP A 131 -20.14 -17.07 -6.81
CA ASP A 131 -21.47 -17.55 -6.42
C ASP A 131 -22.21 -16.57 -5.50
N ILE A 132 -21.45 -15.74 -4.76
CA ILE A 132 -21.99 -14.72 -3.85
C ILE A 132 -21.69 -13.29 -4.29
N CYS A 133 -20.82 -13.11 -5.29
CA CYS A 133 -20.50 -11.79 -5.83
C CYS A 133 -21.70 -11.19 -6.59
N GLN A 134 -22.14 -10.00 -6.20
CA GLN A 134 -23.24 -9.28 -6.87
C GLN A 134 -22.77 -8.38 -8.03
N HIS A 135 -21.50 -8.47 -8.45
CA HIS A 135 -20.92 -7.63 -9.51
C HIS A 135 -21.10 -6.10 -9.32
N CYS A 136 -21.24 -5.63 -8.08
CA CYS A 136 -21.58 -4.23 -7.79
C CYS A 136 -20.50 -3.19 -8.16
N GLY A 137 -19.25 -3.61 -8.32
CA GLY A 137 -18.16 -2.74 -8.74
C GLY A 137 -17.44 -1.97 -7.62
N ASN A 138 -17.88 -2.02 -6.35
CA ASN A 138 -17.21 -1.29 -5.25
C ASN A 138 -15.71 -1.57 -5.16
N CYS A 139 -15.31 -2.84 -5.34
CA CYS A 139 -13.91 -3.25 -5.31
C CYS A 139 -13.07 -2.67 -6.47
N VAL A 140 -13.70 -2.21 -7.57
CA VAL A 140 -13.03 -1.58 -8.71
C VAL A 140 -12.57 -0.18 -8.35
N GLU A 141 -13.34 0.56 -7.54
CA GLU A 141 -13.06 1.95 -7.17
C GLU A 141 -11.73 2.11 -6.40
N VAL A 142 -11.32 1.07 -5.67
CA VAL A 142 -10.07 1.03 -4.88
C VAL A 142 -8.97 0.20 -5.54
N CYS A 143 -9.19 -0.31 -6.75
CA CYS A 143 -8.20 -1.12 -7.45
C CYS A 143 -7.19 -0.27 -8.22
N TYR A 144 -6.22 0.30 -7.50
CA TYR A 144 -5.23 1.23 -8.09
C TYR A 144 -4.34 0.58 -9.16
N PHE A 145 -4.26 -0.76 -9.14
CA PHE A 145 -3.48 -1.54 -10.09
C PHE A 145 -4.28 -2.01 -11.31
N ARG A 146 -5.57 -1.65 -11.41
CA ARG A 146 -6.45 -2.04 -12.54
C ARG A 146 -6.51 -3.56 -12.76
N ALA A 147 -6.55 -4.31 -11.65
CA ALA A 147 -6.75 -5.75 -11.64
C ALA A 147 -8.22 -6.15 -11.69
N ARG A 148 -9.14 -5.21 -11.47
CA ARG A 148 -10.59 -5.43 -11.47
C ARG A 148 -11.26 -4.40 -12.37
N ALA A 149 -12.29 -4.82 -13.10
CA ALA A 149 -13.13 -3.96 -13.92
C ALA A 149 -14.56 -4.51 -13.98
N ILE A 150 -15.54 -3.64 -14.22
CA ILE A 150 -16.87 -4.07 -14.64
C ILE A 150 -16.92 -4.03 -16.16
N ASP A 151 -17.22 -5.15 -16.79
CA ASP A 151 -17.47 -5.26 -18.22
C ASP A 151 -18.83 -5.93 -18.44
N SER A 152 -19.68 -5.28 -19.23
CA SER A 152 -21.03 -5.77 -19.54
C SER A 152 -21.88 -6.16 -18.32
N GLY A 153 -21.67 -5.48 -17.19
CA GLY A 153 -22.38 -5.72 -15.93
C GLY A 153 -21.75 -6.81 -15.04
N GLU A 154 -20.66 -7.43 -15.46
CA GLU A 154 -19.97 -8.48 -14.74
C GLU A 154 -18.58 -8.06 -14.27
N LEU A 155 -18.15 -8.62 -13.15
CA LEU A 155 -16.83 -8.38 -12.58
C LEU A 155 -15.77 -9.21 -13.31
N GLN A 156 -14.88 -8.50 -14.02
CA GLN A 156 -13.70 -9.06 -14.67
C GLN A 156 -12.46 -8.84 -13.81
N ILE A 157 -11.59 -9.85 -13.77
CA ILE A 157 -10.38 -9.84 -12.95
C ILE A 157 -9.17 -10.19 -13.81
N ILE A 158 -8.24 -9.23 -13.92
CA ILE A 158 -6.93 -9.39 -14.54
C ILE A 158 -5.93 -9.68 -13.42
N ARG A 159 -5.80 -10.96 -13.03
CA ARG A 159 -4.98 -11.39 -11.89
C ARG A 159 -3.51 -11.01 -12.02
N ASP A 160 -2.99 -10.93 -13.24
CA ASP A 160 -1.62 -10.47 -13.51
C ASP A 160 -1.39 -9.01 -13.09
N ASN A 161 -2.44 -8.22 -12.95
CA ASN A 161 -2.36 -6.85 -12.43
C ASN A 161 -2.58 -6.79 -10.92
N CYS A 162 -2.88 -7.90 -10.24
CA CYS A 162 -3.11 -7.88 -8.79
C CYS A 162 -1.76 -7.82 -8.04
N TYR A 163 -1.62 -6.80 -7.19
CA TYR A 163 -0.43 -6.60 -6.36
C TYR A 163 -0.62 -7.09 -4.92
N GLY A 164 -1.80 -7.59 -4.56
CA GLY A 164 -2.04 -8.15 -3.24
C GLY A 164 -2.31 -7.14 -2.13
N CYS A 165 -2.78 -5.91 -2.44
CA CYS A 165 -2.99 -4.87 -1.43
C CYS A 165 -4.18 -5.10 -0.48
N GLY A 166 -5.11 -6.00 -0.80
CA GLY A 166 -6.24 -6.33 0.05
C GLY A 166 -7.40 -5.32 0.09
N LEU A 167 -7.23 -4.10 -0.43
CA LEU A 167 -8.27 -3.05 -0.33
C LEU A 167 -9.65 -3.44 -0.88
N CYS A 168 -9.71 -4.37 -1.85
CA CYS A 168 -10.97 -4.87 -2.38
C CYS A 168 -11.77 -5.72 -1.40
N VAL A 169 -11.11 -6.37 -0.43
CA VAL A 169 -11.76 -7.17 0.61
C VAL A 169 -12.60 -6.27 1.51
N ASP A 170 -12.01 -5.19 2.01
CA ASP A 170 -12.65 -4.23 2.91
C ASP A 170 -13.91 -3.56 2.33
N LEU A 171 -14.02 -3.51 0.99
CA LEU A 171 -15.14 -2.89 0.29
C LEU A 171 -16.21 -3.88 -0.21
N CYS A 172 -16.02 -5.19 -0.03
CA CYS A 172 -16.99 -6.17 -0.51
C CYS A 172 -18.14 -6.33 0.51
N PRO A 173 -19.36 -5.84 0.22
CA PRO A 173 -20.47 -5.96 1.17
C PRO A 173 -20.93 -7.41 1.39
N GLU A 174 -20.65 -8.28 0.43
CA GLU A 174 -21.02 -9.70 0.46
C GLU A 174 -19.91 -10.60 1.00
N GLU A 175 -18.78 -10.01 1.41
CA GLU A 175 -17.60 -10.76 1.85
C GLU A 175 -17.12 -11.80 0.80
N ALA A 176 -17.34 -11.50 -0.48
CA ALA A 176 -17.06 -12.41 -1.59
C ALA A 176 -15.57 -12.52 -1.96
N ILE A 177 -14.68 -11.79 -1.29
CA ILE A 177 -13.28 -11.66 -1.68
C ILE A 177 -12.39 -12.04 -0.49
N GLU A 178 -11.43 -12.93 -0.75
CA GLU A 178 -10.42 -13.34 0.21
C GLU A 178 -9.01 -13.06 -0.33
N MET A 179 -8.04 -12.91 0.58
CA MET A 179 -6.61 -12.89 0.22
C MET A 179 -6.01 -14.28 0.46
N ILE A 180 -5.48 -14.89 -0.59
CA ILE A 180 -4.86 -16.22 -0.53
C ILE A 180 -3.36 -16.14 -0.86
N SER A 181 -2.58 -17.05 -0.29
CA SER A 181 -1.15 -17.13 -0.62
C SER A 181 -0.94 -17.64 -2.04
N THR A 182 0.05 -17.09 -2.72
CA THR A 182 0.50 -17.52 -4.05
C THR A 182 1.58 -18.60 -4.03
N ARG A 183 1.94 -19.08 -2.82
CA ARG A 183 2.98 -20.09 -2.59
C ARG A 183 2.43 -21.50 -2.58
#